data_AF-A0A923CWN7-F1
#
_entry.id   AF-A0A923CWN7-F1
#
_cell.length_a   1.000
_cell.length_b   1.000
_cell.length_c   1.000
_cell.angle_alpha   90.00
_cell.angle_beta   90.00
_cell.angle_gamma   90.00
#
_symmetry.space_group_name_H-M   'P 1'
#
loop_
_entity.id
_entity.type
_entity.pdbx_description
1 polymer ?
#
loop_
_entity_poly.entity_id
_entity_poly.type
_entity_poly.pdbx_seq_one_letter_code
_entity_poly.pdbx_strand_id
1 'polypeptide(L)'
;MVTVPDYVRVGKRGTVVVPAETRRRYGFGEGEMLVMEERADGLLLKPVRAYEVEVYTPERTAEFMLNNAVSAAEYDEALAEVRAMGLDPGSIPHQPRPAS
;
A
#
# COMPACT_ATOMS: atom_id res chain seq x y z
N MET A 1 -9.92 -9.71 -26.28
CA MET A 1 -9.05 -8.95 -27.20
C MET A 1 -7.90 -9.86 -27.59
N VAL A 2 -7.76 -10.24 -28.86
CA VAL A 2 -6.65 -11.08 -29.31
C VAL A 2 -5.41 -10.19 -29.36
N THR A 3 -4.45 -10.41 -28.48
CA THR A 3 -3.18 -9.69 -28.47
C THR A 3 -2.32 -10.18 -29.63
N VAL A 4 -2.01 -9.29 -30.58
CA VAL A 4 -0.97 -9.55 -31.58
C VAL A 4 0.38 -9.50 -30.85
N PRO A 5 1.26 -10.50 -31.01
CA PRO A 5 2.56 -10.49 -30.36
C PRO A 5 3.45 -9.40 -30.96
N ASP A 6 4.05 -8.58 -30.09
CA ASP A 6 5.13 -7.68 -30.46
C ASP A 6 6.46 -8.42 -30.40
N TYR A 7 7.22 -8.43 -31.49
CA TYR A 7 8.56 -8.99 -31.51
C TYR A 7 9.58 -7.96 -31.03
N VAL A 8 10.19 -8.22 -29.88
CA VAL A 8 11.29 -7.41 -29.33
C VAL A 8 12.62 -8.15 -29.48
N ARG A 9 13.71 -7.40 -29.64
CA ARG A 9 15.07 -7.96 -29.74
C ARG A 9 15.85 -7.70 -28.46
N VAL A 10 16.66 -8.67 -28.08
CA VAL A 10 17.65 -8.54 -27.02
C VAL A 10 18.86 -7.79 -27.58
N GLY A 11 19.23 -6.67 -26.97
CA GLY A 11 20.41 -5.91 -27.34
C GLY A 11 21.72 -6.61 -26.94
N LYS A 12 22.86 -6.08 -27.41
CA LYS A 12 24.19 -6.64 -27.14
C LYS A 12 24.50 -6.91 -25.65
N ARG A 13 23.87 -6.14 -24.75
CA ARG A 13 24.08 -6.21 -23.30
C ARG A 13 22.97 -6.96 -22.56
N GLY A 14 22.11 -7.70 -23.26
CA GLY A 14 20.99 -8.42 -22.65
C GLY A 14 19.74 -7.55 -22.40
N THR A 15 19.75 -6.27 -22.76
CA THR A 15 18.60 -5.37 -22.56
C THR A 15 17.47 -5.67 -23.54
N VAL A 16 16.24 -5.78 -23.03
CA VAL A 16 15.01 -5.81 -23.83
C VAL A 16 14.31 -4.47 -23.71
N VAL A 17 13.97 -3.85 -24.84
CA VAL A 17 13.27 -2.56 -24.86
C VAL A 17 11.77 -2.81 -24.93
N VAL A 18 11.04 -2.35 -23.91
CA VAL A 18 9.58 -2.34 -23.92
C VAL A 18 9.09 -1.12 -24.74
N PRO A 19 8.30 -1.33 -25.82
CA PRO A 19 7.81 -0.24 -26.66
C PRO A 19 7.04 0.83 -25.87
N ALA A 20 7.10 2.08 -26.34
CA ALA A 20 6.53 3.23 -25.63
C ALA A 20 5.02 3.13 -25.38
N GLU A 21 4.26 2.52 -26.30
CA GLU A 21 2.83 2.29 -26.10
C GLU A 21 2.58 1.26 -24.99
N THR A 22 3.30 0.14 -25.01
CA THR A 22 3.24 -0.90 -23.99
C THR A 22 3.61 -0.34 -22.62
N ARG A 23 4.69 0.45 -22.52
CA ARG A 23 5.08 1.11 -21.27
C ARG A 23 3.97 2.00 -20.71
N ARG A 24 3.35 2.84 -21.55
CA ARG A 24 2.24 3.71 -21.12
C ARG A 24 1.03 2.91 -20.65
N ARG A 25 0.67 1.83 -21.37
CA ARG A 25 -0.48 0.97 -21.05
C ARG A 25 -0.32 0.28 -19.70
N TYR A 26 0.89 -0.17 -19.37
CA TYR A 26 1.18 -0.91 -18.14
C TYR A 26 1.78 -0.06 -17.01
N GLY A 27 1.91 1.25 -17.21
CA GLY A 27 2.49 2.16 -16.22
C GLY A 27 3.94 1.83 -15.91
N PHE A 28 4.78 1.69 -16.95
CA PHE A 28 6.24 1.56 -16.81
C PHE A 28 6.88 2.92 -17.11
N GLY A 29 6.90 3.78 -16.09
CA GLY A 29 7.56 5.08 -16.11
C GLY A 29 9.08 4.96 -16.09
N GLU A 30 9.75 6.07 -16.41
CA GLU A 30 11.20 6.17 -16.22
C GLU A 30 11.55 6.10 -14.73
N GLY A 31 12.56 5.30 -14.37
CA GLY A 31 13.00 5.14 -12.99
C GLY A 31 12.09 4.30 -12.08
N GLU A 32 10.93 3.85 -12.57
CA GLU A 32 10.06 2.96 -11.80
C GLU A 32 10.66 1.56 -11.67
N MET A 33 10.53 1.00 -10.47
CA MET A 33 10.99 -0.35 -10.19
C MET A 33 9.95 -1.38 -10.63
N LEU A 34 10.41 -2.45 -11.27
CA LEU A 34 9.60 -3.61 -11.61
C LEU A 34 10.09 -4.84 -10.84
N VAL A 35 9.16 -5.68 -10.39
CA VAL A 35 9.47 -7.05 -9.98
C VAL A 35 9.45 -7.94 -11.21
N MET A 36 10.46 -8.80 -11.34
CA MET A 36 10.55 -9.82 -12.37
C MET A 36 10.44 -11.20 -11.74
N GLU A 37 9.44 -11.97 -12.16
CA GLU A 37 9.22 -13.35 -11.74
C GLU A 37 9.48 -14.29 -12.91
N GLU A 38 10.31 -15.30 -12.68
CA GLU A 38 10.42 -16.45 -13.59
C GLU A 38 9.21 -17.37 -13.43
N ARG A 39 8.58 -17.73 -14.55
CA ARG A 39 7.44 -18.63 -14.65
C ARG A 39 7.69 -19.67 -15.73
N ALA A 40 6.92 -20.75 -15.71
CA ALA A 40 7.04 -21.82 -16.70
C ALA A 40 6.84 -21.34 -18.14
N ASP A 41 6.04 -20.29 -18.33
CA ASP A 41 5.69 -19.68 -19.61
C ASP A 41 6.49 -18.41 -19.96
N GLY A 42 7.41 -17.98 -19.09
CA GLY A 42 8.29 -16.84 -19.35
C GLY A 42 8.52 -15.94 -18.14
N LEU A 43 8.71 -14.64 -18.40
CA LEU A 43 8.94 -13.63 -17.37
C LEU A 43 7.67 -12.82 -17.14
N LEU A 44 7.23 -12.71 -15.88
CA LEU A 44 6.21 -11.74 -15.50
C LEU A 44 6.87 -10.50 -14.91
N LEU A 45 6.63 -9.35 -15.53
CA LEU A 45 7.03 -8.04 -15.03
C LEU A 45 5.84 -7.32 -14.40
N LYS A 46 6.00 -6.84 -13.17
CA LYS A 46 4.96 -6.10 -12.42
C LYS A 46 5.52 -4.77 -11.89
N PRO A 47 4.81 -3.64 -12.04
CA PRO A 47 5.18 -2.40 -11.36
C PRO A 47 5.24 -2.60 -9.85
N VAL A 48 6.28 -2.09 -9.22
CA VAL A 48 6.36 -2.00 -7.77
C VAL A 48 5.84 -0.63 -7.35
N ARG A 49 4.84 -0.64 -6.48
CA ARG A 49 4.49 0.53 -5.68
C ARG A 49 5.17 0.36 -4.34
N ALA A 50 6.25 1.11 -4.12
CA ALA A 50 6.78 1.28 -2.78
C ALA A 50 5.77 2.17 -2.04
N TYR A 51 4.86 1.55 -1.29
CA TYR A 51 4.12 2.28 -0.27
C TYR A 51 5.12 2.54 0.86
N GLU A 52 5.25 3.80 1.28
CA GLU A 52 5.87 4.06 2.57
C GLU A 52 5.12 3.21 3.60
N VAL A 53 5.85 2.39 4.35
CA VAL A 53 5.27 1.77 5.54
C VAL A 53 4.92 2.95 6.43
N GLU A 54 3.63 3.31 6.54
CA GLU A 54 3.17 4.27 7.52
C GLU A 54 3.49 3.66 8.90
N VAL A 55 4.66 3.99 9.44
CA VAL A 55 5.01 3.65 10.83
C VAL A 55 4.10 4.52 11.68
N TYR A 56 2.96 3.97 12.08
CA TYR A 56 2.06 4.68 12.97
C TYR A 56 2.77 4.93 14.28
N THR A 57 2.86 6.20 14.66
CA THR A 57 3.23 6.53 16.03
C THR A 57 2.18 5.95 16.98
N PRO A 58 2.52 5.71 18.26
CA PRO A 58 1.52 5.27 19.25
C PRO A 58 0.28 6.16 19.26
N GLU A 59 0.44 7.47 19.08
CA GLU A 59 -0.65 8.46 19.04
C GLU A 59 -1.55 8.26 17.81
N ARG A 60 -0.97 7.97 16.64
CA ARG A 60 -1.75 7.71 15.43
C ARG A 60 -2.52 6.40 15.52
N THR A 61 -1.94 5.39 16.18
CA THR A 61 -2.63 4.13 16.48
C THR A 61 -3.81 4.37 17.43
N ALA A 62 -3.59 5.15 18.49
CA ALA A 62 -4.63 5.54 19.44
C ALA A 62 -5.78 6.31 18.77
N GLU A 63 -5.46 7.23 17.86
CA GLU A 63 -6.45 7.97 17.07
C GLU A 63 -7.36 7.03 16.26
N PHE A 64 -6.78 6.03 15.60
CA PHE A 64 -7.58 5.05 14.87
C PHE A 64 -8.44 4.18 15.78
N MET A 65 -7.93 3.74 16.93
CA MET A 65 -8.70 2.94 17.88
C MET A 65 -9.95 3.68 18.34
N LEU A 66 -9.81 4.96 18.72
CA LEU A 66 -10.91 5.76 19.23
C LEU A 66 -11.93 6.13 18.14
N ASN A 67 -11.47 6.45 16.92
CA ASN A 67 -12.37 6.83 15.82
C ASN A 67 -13.04 5.65 15.09
N ASN A 68 -12.51 4.44 15.22
CA ASN A 68 -13.11 3.24 14.62
C ASN A 68 -14.11 2.53 15.53
N ALA A 69 -14.20 2.90 16.80
CA ALA A 69 -15.23 2.37 17.70
C ALA A 69 -16.62 2.84 17.24
N VAL A 70 -17.47 1.90 16.86
CA VAL A 70 -18.84 2.19 16.38
C VAL A 70 -19.86 2.11 17.51
N SER A 71 -19.52 1.45 18.61
CA SER A 71 -20.33 1.41 19.83
C SER A 71 -19.67 2.08 21.03
N ALA A 72 -20.50 2.44 21.99
CA ALA A 72 -20.08 2.98 23.27
C ALA A 72 -19.17 2.02 24.06
N ALA A 73 -19.43 0.71 23.99
CA ALA A 73 -18.61 -0.30 24.65
C ALA A 73 -17.23 -0.43 24.00
N GLU A 74 -17.18 -0.49 22.66
CA GLU A 74 -15.91 -0.52 21.90
C GLU A 74 -15.08 0.74 22.16
N TYR A 75 -15.72 1.90 22.31
CA TYR A 75 -15.03 3.14 22.61
C TYR A 75 -14.43 3.12 24.02
N ASP A 76 -15.14 2.56 25.01
CA ASP A 76 -14.62 2.42 26.37
C ASP A 76 -13.43 1.44 26.43
N GLU A 77 -13.47 0.37 25.64
CA GLU A 77 -12.33 -0.54 25.45
C GLU A 77 -11.15 0.16 24.78
N ALA A 78 -11.39 0.94 23.72
CA ALA A 78 -10.36 1.74 23.06
C ALA A 78 -9.71 2.74 24.03
N LEU A 79 -10.48 3.39 24.91
CA LEU A 79 -9.93 4.26 25.95
C LEU A 79 -9.00 3.51 26.92
N ALA A 80 -9.32 2.26 27.26
CA ALA A 80 -8.48 1.44 28.13
C ALA A 80 -7.16 1.07 27.45
N GLU A 81 -7.22 0.67 26.16
CA GLU A 81 -6.05 0.34 25.35
C GLU A 81 -5.14 1.56 25.16
N VAL A 82 -5.67 2.74 24.85
CA VAL A 82 -4.88 3.97 24.72
C VAL A 82 -4.14 4.31 26.02
N ARG A 83 -4.79 4.12 27.18
CA ARG A 83 -4.13 4.29 28.48
C ARG A 83 -3.06 3.22 28.74
N ALA A 84 -3.29 1.98 28.33
CA ALA A 84 -2.30 0.90 28.44
C ALA A 84 -1.06 1.15 27.59
N MET A 85 -1.19 1.89 26.48
CA MET A 85 -0.07 2.39 25.68
C MET A 85 0.70 3.54 26.34
N GLY A 86 0.25 4.03 27.50
CA GLY A 86 0.87 5.16 28.21
C GLY A 86 0.49 6.54 27.67
N LEU A 87 -0.56 6.62 26.86
CA LEU A 87 -1.06 7.86 26.26
C LEU A 87 -2.26 8.40 27.04
N ASP A 88 -2.44 9.72 27.05
CA ASP A 88 -3.67 10.35 27.53
C ASP A 88 -4.71 10.40 26.40
N PRO A 89 -5.83 9.66 26.47
CA PRO A 89 -6.84 9.68 25.43
C PRO A 89 -7.42 11.09 25.18
N GLY A 90 -7.45 11.96 26.20
CA GLY A 90 -7.94 13.33 26.05
C GLY A 90 -7.05 14.21 25.16
N SER A 91 -5.80 13.81 24.93
CA SER A 91 -4.84 14.48 24.05
C SER A 91 -4.89 13.99 22.60
N ILE A 92 -5.55 12.87 22.34
CA ILE A 92 -5.64 12.25 21.02
C ILE A 92 -6.82 12.87 20.25
N PRO A 93 -6.69 13.29 18.98
CA PRO A 93 -7.83 13.78 18.21
C PRO A 93 -8.82 12.65 17.89
N HIS A 94 -10.05 12.70 18.41
CA HIS A 94 -11.06 11.69 18.10
C HIS A 94 -12.49 12.21 18.28
N GLN A 95 -13.46 11.53 17.66
CA GLN A 95 -14.87 11.86 17.80
C GLN A 95 -15.38 11.55 19.22
N PRO A 96 -16.43 12.24 19.69
CA PRO A 96 -17.05 11.92 20.97
C PRO A 96 -17.52 10.46 21.02
N ARG A 97 -17.49 9.87 22.22
CA ARG A 97 -18.03 8.54 22.50
C ARG A 97 -19.40 8.34 21.82
N PRO A 98 -19.60 7.25 21.06
CA PRO A 98 -20.90 6.92 20.46
C PRO A 98 -22.02 6.83 21.51
N ALA A 99 -23.25 7.12 21.08
CA ALA A 99 -24.41 7.12 21.97
C ALA A 99 -24.93 5.72 22.32
N SER A 100 -24.69 4.74 21.43
CA SER A 100 -25.18 3.35 21.52
C SER A 100 -24.04 2.37 21.64
#